data_AF-B4G5D6-F1
#
_entry.id   AF-B4G5D6-F1
#
_cell.length_a   1.000
_cell.length_b   1.000
_cell.length_c   1.000
_cell.angle_alpha   90.00
_cell.angle_beta   90.00
_cell.angle_gamma   90.00
#
_symmetry.space_group_name_H-M   'P 1'
#
loop_
_entity.id
_entity.type
_entity.pdbx_description
1 polymer ?
#
loop_
_entity_poly.entity_id
_entity_poly.type
_entity_poly.pdbx_seq_one_letter_code
_entity_poly.pdbx_strand_id
1 'polypeptide(L)'
;MPEWWSFGSQETDSIFRSEKMCLVQIFLQPEAAYDIISVLGEVGCVRFRDINGSVPVQQKKFIAEVRRCDELERKIRYVTVELEKDGHKAIDLIEDLPWESVPAAYDLWHNFVHFKNYSDILLQFVPQVLFLMFGYMCFMIF
;
A
#
# COMPACT_ATOMS: atom_id res chain seq x y z
N MET A 1 4.77 2.83 -34.38
CA MET A 1 4.99 1.89 -33.25
C MET A 1 3.76 1.97 -32.35
N PRO A 2 3.19 0.84 -31.87
CA PRO A 2 1.88 0.87 -31.22
C PRO A 2 1.96 1.39 -29.77
N GLU A 3 1.02 2.28 -29.43
CA GLU A 3 0.92 3.17 -28.26
C GLU A 3 0.64 2.48 -26.90
N TRP A 4 0.88 1.17 -26.78
CA TRP A 4 0.49 0.40 -25.59
C TRP A 4 1.43 0.58 -24.39
N TRP A 5 2.62 1.16 -24.57
CA TRP A 5 3.53 1.44 -23.44
C TRP A 5 3.15 2.74 -22.69
N SER A 6 2.36 3.62 -23.31
CA SER A 6 1.97 4.92 -22.75
C SER A 6 0.86 4.88 -21.69
N PHE A 7 0.68 3.76 -20.98
CA PHE A 7 -0.40 3.57 -19.98
C PHE A 7 -0.16 4.30 -18.65
N GLY A 8 0.55 5.43 -18.67
CA GLY A 8 0.93 6.17 -17.47
C GLY A 8 0.92 7.67 -17.69
N SER A 9 -0.22 8.21 -18.13
CA SER A 9 -0.71 9.58 -17.83
C SER A 9 -1.76 10.03 -18.86
N GLN A 10 -2.91 9.36 -18.95
CA GLN A 10 -4.11 10.12 -19.30
C GLN A 10 -4.57 10.78 -18.00
N GLU A 11 -4.19 12.04 -17.79
CA GLU A 11 -4.74 12.88 -16.72
C GLU A 11 -6.27 13.00 -16.93
N THR A 12 -7.02 12.06 -16.37
CA THR A 12 -8.43 12.29 -16.02
C THR A 12 -8.46 12.62 -14.54
N ASP A 13 -7.85 13.75 -14.20
CA ASP A 13 -7.80 14.24 -12.83
C ASP A 13 -9.17 14.83 -12.45
N SER A 14 -10.16 13.95 -12.30
CA SER A 14 -11.47 14.31 -11.80
C SER A 14 -11.49 14.11 -10.30
N ILE A 15 -11.07 15.11 -9.53
CA ILE A 15 -11.22 15.15 -8.07
C ILE A 15 -12.66 14.81 -7.64
N PHE A 16 -13.65 15.06 -8.50
CA PHE A 16 -15.07 14.84 -8.26
C PHE A 16 -15.62 13.45 -8.66
N ARG A 17 -14.85 12.58 -9.31
CA ARG A 17 -15.31 11.25 -9.77
C ARG A 17 -14.21 10.21 -9.69
N SER A 18 -14.57 8.99 -9.33
CA SER A 18 -13.62 7.87 -9.33
C SER A 18 -13.06 7.61 -10.72
N GLU A 19 -11.78 7.25 -10.76
CA GLU A 19 -11.11 6.81 -11.97
C GLU A 19 -11.75 5.51 -12.50
N LYS A 20 -11.66 5.31 -13.82
CA LYS A 20 -12.21 4.11 -14.47
C LYS A 20 -11.38 2.90 -14.09
N MET A 21 -12.02 1.92 -13.43
CA MET A 21 -11.39 0.66 -13.04
C MET A 21 -11.73 -0.46 -14.02
N CYS A 22 -10.79 -1.36 -14.28
CA CYS A 22 -11.03 -2.60 -15.00
C CYS A 22 -10.71 -3.83 -14.13
N LEU A 23 -11.45 -4.93 -14.35
CA LEU A 23 -11.18 -6.20 -13.70
C LEU A 23 -10.38 -7.08 -14.68
N VAL A 24 -9.21 -7.52 -14.24
CA VAL A 24 -8.32 -8.40 -15.02
C VAL A 24 -8.15 -9.72 -14.30
N GLN A 25 -8.11 -10.81 -15.05
CA GLN A 25 -7.79 -12.14 -14.54
C GLN A 25 -6.36 -12.52 -14.95
N ILE A 26 -5.53 -12.80 -13.96
CA ILE A 26 -4.11 -13.14 -14.14
C ILE A 26 -3.92 -14.63 -13.84
N PHE A 27 -3.27 -15.35 -14.74
CA PHE A 27 -2.86 -16.75 -14.53
C PHE A 27 -1.35 -16.79 -14.34
N LEU A 28 -0.90 -17.26 -13.18
CA LEU A 28 0.52 -17.29 -12.81
C LEU A 28 1.01 -18.71 -12.59
N GLN A 29 2.20 -19.00 -13.10
CA GLN A 29 2.96 -20.18 -12.70
C GLN A 29 3.62 -19.92 -11.34
N PRO A 30 3.64 -20.91 -10.41
CA PRO A 30 4.16 -20.70 -9.06
C PRO A 30 5.64 -20.30 -9.02
N GLU A 31 6.44 -20.69 -10.02
CA GLU A 31 7.86 -20.37 -10.12
C GLU A 31 8.10 -18.89 -10.45
N ALA A 32 7.27 -18.29 -11.30
CA ALA A 32 7.37 -16.88 -11.70
C ALA A 32 6.43 -15.96 -10.89
N ALA A 33 5.56 -16.53 -10.05
CA ALA A 33 4.57 -15.78 -9.30
C ALA A 33 5.21 -14.76 -8.36
N TYR A 34 6.34 -15.10 -7.72
CA TYR A 34 7.02 -14.21 -6.79
C TYR A 34 7.54 -12.94 -7.48
N ASP A 35 8.26 -13.09 -8.58
CA ASP A 35 8.83 -11.97 -9.33
C ASP A 35 7.74 -11.08 -9.94
N ILE A 36 6.67 -11.68 -10.45
CA ILE A 36 5.57 -10.92 -11.05
C ILE A 36 4.79 -10.16 -9.97
N ILE A 37 4.52 -10.79 -8.82
CA ILE A 37 3.81 -10.15 -7.72
C ILE A 37 4.66 -9.04 -7.09
N SER A 38 5.99 -9.19 -7.03
CA SER A 38 6.87 -8.12 -6.54
C SER A 38 6.77 -6.90 -7.44
N VAL A 39 6.97 -7.06 -8.74
CA VAL A 39 6.86 -5.96 -9.72
C VAL A 39 5.48 -5.31 -9.70
N LEU A 40 4.40 -6.11 -9.59
CA LEU A 40 3.04 -5.56 -9.47
C LEU A 40 2.84 -4.77 -8.16
N GLY A 41 3.46 -5.22 -7.07
CA GLY A 41 3.46 -4.51 -5.78
C GLY A 41 4.19 -3.18 -5.83
N GLU A 42 5.28 -3.12 -6.58
CA GLU A 42 6.10 -1.92 -6.82
C GLU A 42 5.36 -0.87 -7.63
N VAL A 43 4.66 -1.30 -8.68
CA VAL A 43 3.87 -0.37 -9.53
C VAL A 43 2.67 0.22 -8.76
N GLY A 44 2.11 -0.51 -7.79
CA GLY A 44 1.06 -0.01 -6.90
C GLY A 44 -0.29 0.29 -7.56
N CYS A 45 -0.50 -0.09 -8.82
CA CYS A 45 -1.73 0.19 -9.59
C CYS A 45 -2.77 -0.94 -9.54
N VAL A 46 -2.52 -2.01 -8.79
CA VAL A 46 -3.38 -3.20 -8.76
C VAL A 46 -3.97 -3.45 -7.38
N ARG A 47 -5.25 -3.83 -7.34
CA ARG A 47 -5.94 -4.28 -6.13
C ARG A 47 -6.36 -5.74 -6.30
N PHE A 48 -5.78 -6.63 -5.51
CA PHE A 48 -6.14 -8.04 -5.52
C PHE A 48 -7.52 -8.29 -4.87
N ARG A 49 -8.30 -9.17 -5.50
CA ARG A 49 -9.59 -9.63 -4.96
C ARG A 49 -9.42 -11.04 -4.40
N ASP A 50 -9.85 -11.26 -3.16
CA ASP A 50 -9.83 -12.61 -2.58
C ASP A 50 -10.88 -13.47 -3.29
N ILE A 51 -10.42 -14.49 -4.02
CA ILE A 51 -11.26 -15.50 -4.67
C ILE A 51 -11.67 -16.58 -3.67
N ASN A 52 -10.87 -16.79 -2.62
CA ASN A 52 -11.00 -17.92 -1.69
C ASN A 52 -11.60 -17.49 -0.33
N GLY A 53 -12.51 -16.50 -0.34
CA GLY A 53 -13.10 -15.95 0.88
C GLY A 53 -13.93 -16.95 1.71
N SER A 54 -14.36 -18.07 1.12
CA SER A 54 -15.07 -19.15 1.82
C SER A 54 -14.16 -20.12 2.57
N VAL A 55 -12.87 -20.13 2.27
CA VAL A 55 -11.90 -21.04 2.89
C VAL A 55 -11.29 -20.39 4.13
N PRO A 56 -11.29 -21.05 5.30
CA PRO A 56 -10.67 -20.50 6.50
C PRO A 56 -9.16 -20.29 6.29
N VAL A 57 -8.60 -19.26 6.93
CA VAL A 57 -7.20 -18.83 6.77
C VAL A 57 -6.20 -19.97 7.00
N GLN A 58 -6.51 -20.88 7.91
CA GLN A 58 -5.69 -22.02 8.32
C GLN A 58 -5.54 -23.08 7.21
N GLN A 59 -6.47 -23.13 6.26
CA GLN A 59 -6.44 -24.06 5.13
C GLN A 59 -5.91 -23.42 3.84
N LYS A 60 -5.53 -22.14 3.88
CA LYS A 60 -4.96 -21.44 2.72
C LYS A 60 -3.57 -22.00 2.40
N LYS A 61 -3.28 -22.18 1.11
CA LYS A 61 -2.07 -22.84 0.57
C LYS A 61 -0.74 -22.31 1.15
N PHE A 62 -0.66 -21.02 1.48
CA PHE A 62 0.58 -20.35 1.90
C PHE A 62 0.69 -20.10 3.42
N ILE A 63 -0.14 -20.75 4.24
CA ILE A 63 -0.16 -20.51 5.70
C ILE A 63 1.18 -20.81 6.39
N ALA A 64 1.90 -21.84 5.95
CA ALA A 64 3.19 -22.21 6.53
C ALA A 64 4.24 -21.12 6.31
N GLU A 65 4.21 -20.50 5.12
CA GLU A 65 5.14 -19.43 4.76
C GLU A 65 4.84 -18.14 5.53
N VAL A 66 3.56 -17.78 5.70
CA VAL A 66 3.18 -16.62 6.53
C VAL A 66 3.62 -16.80 7.98
N ARG A 67 3.46 -18.01 8.54
CA ARG A 67 3.94 -18.31 9.90
C ARG A 67 5.45 -18.23 10.02
N ARG A 68 6.18 -18.69 9.01
CA ARG A 68 7.65 -18.59 8.96
C ARG A 68 8.11 -17.13 9.00
N CYS A 69 7.41 -16.24 8.29
CA CYS A 69 7.68 -14.80 8.32
C CYS A 69 7.37 -14.16 9.68
N ASP A 70 6.24 -14.51 10.31
CA ASP A 70 5.84 -14.02 11.64
C ASP A 70 6.86 -14.43 12.74
N GLU A 71 7.31 -15.69 12.70
CA GLU A 71 8.38 -16.15 13.60
C GLU A 71 9.71 -15.42 13.39
N LEU A 72 10.05 -15.13 12.13
CA LEU A 72 11.27 -14.39 11.80
C LEU A 72 11.17 -12.94 12.28
N GLU A 73 10.04 -12.28 12.06
CA GLU A 73 9.79 -10.93 12.55
C GLU A 73 9.94 -10.86 14.08
N ARG A 74 9.40 -11.84 14.80
CA ARG A 74 9.54 -11.92 16.27
C ARG A 74 11.00 -12.04 16.71
N LYS A 75 11.81 -12.81 15.99
CA LYS A 75 13.25 -12.96 16.27
C LYS A 75 14.01 -11.68 15.97
N ILE A 76 13.72 -11.04 14.84
CA ILE A 76 14.33 -9.76 14.47
C ILE A 76 14.04 -8.72 15.55
N ARG A 77 12.76 -8.58 15.94
CA ARG A 77 12.34 -7.65 16.99
C ARG A 77 13.06 -7.88 18.31
N TYR A 78 13.23 -9.14 18.72
CA TYR A 78 13.97 -9.47 19.94
C TYR A 78 15.44 -9.03 19.85
N VAL A 79 16.09 -9.31 18.72
CA VAL A 79 17.49 -8.92 18.49
C VAL A 79 17.65 -7.40 18.45
N THR A 80 16.74 -6.66 17.81
CA THR A 80 16.71 -5.19 17.81
C THR A 80 16.71 -4.64 19.24
N VAL A 81 15.81 -5.14 20.10
CA VAL A 81 15.70 -4.70 21.49
C VAL A 81 16.96 -5.04 22.30
N GLU A 82 17.62 -6.16 22.03
CA GLU A 82 18.85 -6.52 22.73
C GLU A 82 20.03 -5.66 22.27
N LEU A 83 20.14 -5.37 20.97
CA LEU A 83 21.16 -4.47 20.42
C LEU A 83 21.03 -3.04 20.96
N GLU A 84 19.80 -2.55 21.13
CA GLU A 84 19.54 -1.25 21.73
C GLU A 84 20.04 -1.16 23.18
N LYS A 85 19.91 -2.24 23.96
CA LYS A 85 20.44 -2.31 25.33
C LYS A 85 21.97 -2.27 25.35
N ASP A 86 22.61 -2.88 24.36
CA ASP A 86 24.07 -2.86 24.20
C ASP A 86 24.59 -1.50 23.67
N GLY A 87 23.71 -0.53 23.45
CA GLY A 87 24.05 0.82 23.00
C GLY A 87 24.29 0.92 21.49
N HIS A 88 24.00 -0.14 20.74
CA HIS A 88 24.01 -0.13 19.29
C HIS A 88 22.63 0.28 18.78
N LYS A 89 22.55 1.35 17.98
CA LYS A 89 21.33 1.62 17.23
C LYS A 89 21.12 0.45 16.28
N ALA A 90 20.08 -0.34 16.53
CA ALA A 90 19.57 -1.21 15.49
C ALA A 90 19.18 -0.29 14.33
N ILE A 91 19.75 -0.54 13.15
CA ILE A 91 19.31 0.13 11.94
C ILE A 91 17.85 -0.26 11.80
N ASP A 92 16.94 0.70 11.97
CA ASP A 92 15.57 0.50 11.57
C ASP A 92 15.62 0.41 10.05
N LEU A 93 15.65 -0.83 9.54
CA LEU A 93 15.70 -1.14 8.10
C LEU A 93 14.56 -0.45 7.32
N ILE A 94 13.57 0.09 8.03
CA ILE A 94 12.40 0.81 7.52
C ILE A 94 12.63 2.34 7.49
N GLU A 95 13.38 2.92 8.43
CA GLU A 95 13.51 4.39 8.56
C GLU A 95 14.87 4.95 8.11
N ASP A 96 15.97 4.16 8.20
CA ASP A 96 17.34 4.67 8.04
C ASP A 96 17.98 4.43 6.64
N LEU A 97 17.34 3.66 5.76
CA LEU A 97 17.87 3.44 4.41
C LEU A 97 17.50 4.62 3.50
N PRO A 98 18.45 5.21 2.74
CA PRO A 98 18.09 6.11 1.66
C PRO A 98 17.18 5.33 0.70
N TRP A 99 16.02 5.91 0.42
CA TRP A 99 14.90 5.41 -0.41
C TRP A 99 15.30 4.91 -1.82
N GLU A 100 16.56 5.10 -2.21
CA GLU A 100 17.15 4.67 -3.48
C GLU A 100 17.91 3.32 -3.39
N SER A 101 18.09 2.76 -2.18
CA SER A 101 18.88 1.54 -1.92
C SER A 101 18.08 0.31 -1.48
N VAL A 102 16.76 0.44 -1.32
CA VAL A 102 15.89 -0.64 -0.83
C VAL A 102 15.40 -1.52 -1.99
N PRO A 103 15.58 -2.85 -1.92
CA PRO A 103 14.98 -3.76 -2.89
C PRO A 103 13.45 -3.64 -2.83
N ALA A 104 12.87 -3.56 -4.01
CA ALA A 104 11.50 -3.16 -4.29
C ALA A 104 10.41 -4.13 -3.71
N ALA A 105 10.82 -5.21 -3.04
CA ALA A 105 9.96 -6.09 -2.26
C ALA A 105 9.33 -5.44 -1.01
N TYR A 106 9.89 -4.34 -0.48
CA TYR A 106 9.31 -3.63 0.69
C TYR A 106 8.17 -2.65 0.32
N ASP A 107 8.05 -2.28 -0.96
CA ASP A 107 6.97 -1.42 -1.46
C ASP A 107 5.58 -2.10 -1.33
N LEU A 108 5.55 -3.43 -1.29
CA LEU A 108 4.35 -4.22 -1.03
C LEU A 108 3.78 -3.99 0.39
N TRP A 109 4.65 -3.81 1.40
CA TRP A 109 4.22 -3.55 2.79
C TRP A 109 3.79 -2.09 2.98
N HIS A 110 4.48 -1.15 2.32
CA HIS A 110 4.04 0.24 2.25
C HIS A 110 2.67 0.37 1.60
N ASN A 111 2.37 -0.38 0.54
CA ASN A 111 1.03 -0.40 -0.07
C ASN A 111 -0.08 -0.89 0.88
N PHE A 112 0.21 -1.84 1.77
CA PHE A 112 -0.74 -2.33 2.77
C PHE A 112 -0.98 -1.32 3.90
N VAL A 113 0.06 -0.59 4.32
CA VAL A 113 -0.01 0.44 5.38
C VAL A 113 -0.64 1.76 4.87
N HIS A 114 -0.43 2.11 3.59
CA HIS A 114 -0.95 3.35 2.99
C HIS A 114 -2.48 3.40 2.87
N PHE A 115 -3.18 2.25 3.01
CA PHE A 115 -4.64 2.19 2.94
C PHE A 115 -5.36 2.53 4.27
N LYS A 116 -4.64 3.00 5.30
CA LYS A 116 -5.21 3.34 6.61
C LYS A 116 -5.03 4.80 7.07
N ASN A 117 -4.69 5.72 6.17
CA ASN A 117 -4.68 7.15 6.50
C ASN A 117 -6.07 7.78 6.34
N TYR A 118 -6.79 7.93 7.45
CA TYR A 118 -7.95 8.81 7.56
C TYR A 118 -7.58 10.31 7.47
N SER A 119 -6.29 10.63 7.66
CA SER A 119 -5.73 11.98 7.71
C SER A 119 -5.89 12.72 6.38
N ASP A 120 -5.67 12.05 5.25
CA ASP A 120 -5.71 12.65 3.92
C ASP A 120 -7.15 12.98 3.49
N ILE A 121 -8.11 12.17 3.93
CA ILE A 121 -9.54 12.43 3.75
C ILE A 121 -9.92 13.71 4.52
N LEU A 122 -9.57 13.79 5.81
CA LEU A 122 -9.91 14.97 6.63
C LEU A 122 -9.27 16.26 6.11
N LEU A 123 -8.01 16.24 5.67
CA LEU A 123 -7.32 17.43 5.19
C LEU A 123 -7.87 17.95 3.85
N GLN A 124 -8.44 17.06 3.01
CA GLN A 124 -9.06 17.41 1.73
C GLN A 124 -10.45 18.07 1.89
N PHE A 125 -11.22 17.65 2.90
CA PHE A 125 -12.58 18.17 3.14
C PHE A 125 -12.62 19.44 3.99
N VAL A 126 -11.59 19.71 4.79
CA VAL A 126 -11.55 20.90 5.68
C VAL A 126 -11.70 22.21 4.90
N PRO A 127 -10.96 22.48 3.80
CA PRO A 127 -11.13 23.73 3.05
C PRO A 127 -12.56 23.88 2.50
N GLN A 128 -13.15 22.79 2.02
CA GLN A 128 -14.47 22.78 1.36
C GLN A 128 -15.61 23.02 2.35
N VAL A 129 -15.53 22.42 3.55
CA VAL A 129 -16.49 22.67 4.63
C VAL A 129 -16.37 24.11 5.14
N LEU A 130 -15.16 24.66 5.22
CA LEU A 130 -14.94 26.05 5.63
C LEU A 130 -15.53 27.06 4.63
N PHE A 131 -15.33 26.83 3.33
CA PHE A 131 -15.93 27.68 2.28
C PHE A 131 -17.46 27.58 2.26
N LEU A 132 -18.03 26.39 2.47
CA LEU A 132 -19.49 26.22 2.56
C LEU A 132 -20.08 26.92 3.78
N MET A 133 -19.43 26.80 4.95
CA MET A 133 -19.86 27.47 6.17
C MET A 133 -19.76 28.99 6.04
N PHE A 134 -18.65 29.50 5.47
CA PHE A 134 -18.49 30.92 5.20
C PHE A 134 -19.56 31.45 4.23
N GLY A 135 -19.85 30.73 3.15
CA GLY A 135 -20.89 31.09 2.20
C GLY A 135 -22.30 31.12 2.82
N TYR A 136 -22.62 30.16 3.70
CA TYR A 136 -23.89 30.16 4.45
C TYR A 136 -24.02 31.36 5.39
N MET A 137 -22.92 31.76 6.06
CA MET A 137 -22.93 32.94 6.93
C MET A 137 -23.14 34.23 6.15
N CYS A 138 -22.54 34.36 4.97
CA CYS A 138 -22.75 35.53 4.11
C CYS A 138 -24.18 35.61 3.56
N PHE A 139 -24.81 34.48 3.21
CA PHE A 139 -26.19 34.43 2.74
C PHE A 139 -27.22 34.83 3.81
N MET A 140 -26.96 34.54 5.08
CA MET A 140 -27.85 34.91 6.19
C MET A 140 -27.77 36.39 6.60
N ILE A 141 -26.72 37.11 6.17
CA ILE A 141 -26.49 38.52 6.51
C ILE A 141 -27.14 39.48 5.50
N PHE A 142 -27.49 39.01 4.31
CA PHE A 142 -28.20 39.76 3.26
C PHE A 142 -29.63 39.26 3.08
#